data_AF-T1GYD5-F1
#
_entry.id   AF-T1GYD5-F1
#
_cell.length_a   1.000
_cell.length_b   1.000
_cell.length_c   1.000
_cell.angle_alpha   90.00
_cell.angle_beta   90.00
_cell.angle_gamma   90.00
#
_symmetry.space_group_name_H-M   'P 1'
#
loop_
_entity.id
_entity.type
_entity.pdbx_description
1 polymer ?
#
loop_
_entity_poly.entity_id
_entity_poly.type
_entity_poly.pdbx_seq_one_letter_code
_entity_poly.pdbx_strand_id
1 'polypeptide(L)'
;MQIHLQEPPGDILLFLTGQAEIDTACEVLYERMKNVGPDVPVLFILPIYSSLPSEMQTRIFDPAQAGSRKCIVATNIAETSLTIDEIFYILQDLSNKKITIPKQLWTL
;
A
#
# COMPACT_ATOMS: atom_id res chain seq x y z
N MET A 1 0.96 -9.04 -4.08
CA MET A 1 2.06 -9.70 -4.83
C MET A 1 1.90 -9.63 -6.34
N GLN A 2 0.79 -10.07 -6.95
CA GLN A 2 0.66 -10.04 -8.41
C GLN A 2 0.89 -8.63 -9.00
N ILE A 3 0.28 -7.59 -8.41
CA ILE A 3 0.49 -6.20 -8.82
C ILE A 3 1.97 -5.81 -8.75
N HIS A 4 2.63 -6.12 -7.64
CA HIS A 4 4.04 -5.79 -7.45
C HIS A 4 4.96 -6.46 -8.49
N LEU A 5 4.63 -7.67 -8.95
CA LEU A 5 5.46 -8.46 -9.86
C LEU A 5 5.16 -8.24 -11.35
N GLN A 6 3.93 -7.91 -11.71
CA GLN A 6 3.48 -7.91 -13.11
C GLN A 6 3.07 -6.53 -13.62
N GLU A 7 2.73 -5.61 -12.72
CA GLU A 7 2.19 -4.31 -13.11
C GLU A 7 3.30 -3.25 -13.17
N PRO A 8 3.13 -2.21 -14.00
CA PRO A 8 4.08 -1.10 -14.07
C PRO A 8 4.23 -0.36 -12.73
N PRO A 9 5.28 0.48 -12.58
CA PRO A 9 5.51 1.27 -11.37
C PRO A 9 4.29 2.07 -10.94
N GLY A 10 4.11 2.19 -9.63
CA GLY A 10 2.99 2.89 -8.99
C GLY A 10 2.70 2.31 -7.61
N ASP A 11 2.42 3.18 -6.65
CA ASP A 11 2.23 2.77 -5.27
C ASP A 11 0.86 2.12 -5.06
N ILE A 12 0.80 1.27 -4.04
CA ILE A 12 -0.36 0.44 -3.70
C ILE A 12 -0.94 0.94 -2.39
N LEU A 13 -2.25 1.14 -2.37
CA LEU A 13 -3.04 1.39 -1.17
C LEU A 13 -3.99 0.21 -0.95
N LEU A 14 -3.83 -0.48 0.17
CA LEU A 14 -4.63 -1.64 0.57
C LEU A 14 -5.45 -1.27 1.80
N PHE A 15 -6.77 -1.34 1.69
CA PHE A 15 -7.69 -1.13 2.80
C PHE A 15 -8.11 -2.45 3.44
N LEU A 16 -7.87 -2.55 4.74
CA LEU A 16 -8.29 -3.65 5.62
C LEU A 16 -9.22 -3.13 6.72
N THR A 17 -9.89 -4.02 7.44
CA THR A 17 -10.95 -3.62 8.38
C THR A 17 -10.42 -3.30 9.78
N GLY A 18 -9.27 -3.85 10.17
CA GLY A 18 -8.72 -3.66 11.51
C GLY A 18 -7.21 -3.84 11.62
N GLN A 19 -6.65 -3.42 12.76
CA GLN A 19 -5.22 -3.49 13.05
C GLN A 19 -4.67 -4.92 12.93
N ALA A 20 -5.38 -5.92 13.48
CA ALA A 20 -4.92 -7.31 13.43
C ALA A 20 -4.77 -7.84 11.99
N GLU A 21 -5.66 -7.43 11.08
CA GLU A 21 -5.57 -7.77 9.66
C GLU A 21 -4.39 -7.05 9.00
N ILE A 22 -4.15 -5.78 9.35
CA ILE A 22 -2.99 -5.02 8.89
C ILE A 22 -1.69 -5.71 9.29
N ASP A 23 -1.54 -6.05 10.56
CA ASP A 23 -0.32 -6.68 11.06
C ASP A 23 -0.10 -8.03 10.38
N THR A 24 -1.15 -8.85 10.25
CA THR A 24 -1.11 -10.13 9.53
C THR A 24 -0.74 -9.94 8.06
N ALA A 25 -1.35 -8.97 7.36
CA ALA A 25 -1.07 -8.70 5.96
C ALA A 25 0.37 -8.21 5.76
N CYS A 26 0.88 -7.37 6.67
CA CYS A 26 2.25 -6.89 6.63
C CYS A 26 3.24 -8.04 6.78
N GLU A 27 3.01 -8.94 7.74
CA GLU A 27 3.83 -10.13 7.94
C GLU A 27 3.83 -11.05 6.71
N VAL A 28 2.64 -11.35 6.16
CA VAL A 28 2.50 -12.18 4.96
C VAL A 28 3.19 -11.55 3.75
N LEU A 29 3.05 -10.23 3.56
CA LEU A 29 3.73 -9.51 2.48
C LEU A 29 5.25 -9.55 2.66
N TYR A 30 5.73 -9.35 3.88
CA TYR A 30 7.17 -9.36 4.18
C TYR A 30 7.78 -10.76 3.94
N GLU A 31 7.11 -11.82 4.40
CA GLU A 31 7.54 -13.20 4.14
C GLU A 31 7.55 -13.52 2.65
N ARG A 32 6.53 -13.09 1.89
CA ARG A 32 6.52 -13.26 0.44
C ARG A 32 7.64 -12.46 -0.24
N MET A 33 7.99 -11.28 0.29
CA MET A 33 9.10 -10.47 -0.22
C MET A 33 10.47 -11.11 0.03
N LYS A 34 10.64 -11.92 1.08
CA LYS A 34 11.88 -12.69 1.28
C LYS A 34 12.07 -13.80 0.24
N ASN A 35 10.98 -14.28 -0.35
CA ASN A 35 10.96 -15.39 -1.30
C ASN A 35 11.00 -14.95 -2.77
N VAL A 36 10.97 -13.64 -3.05
CA VAL A 36 11.15 -13.13 -4.42
C VAL A 36 12.62 -12.95 -4.72
N GLY A 37 13.01 -13.26 -5.96
CA GLY A 37 14.40 -13.19 -6.42
C GLY A 37 14.95 -11.76 -6.46
N PRO A 38 16.28 -11.61 -6.64
CA PRO A 38 16.97 -10.31 -6.60
C PRO A 38 16.57 -9.34 -7.72
N ASP A 39 15.92 -9.82 -8.79
CA ASP A 39 15.46 -8.99 -9.92
C ASP A 39 14.14 -8.24 -9.64
N VAL A 40 13.53 -8.46 -8.47
CA VAL A 40 12.26 -7.82 -8.09
C VAL A 40 12.52 -6.52 -7.32
N PRO A 41 11.87 -5.40 -7.69
CA PRO A 41 11.92 -4.14 -6.94
C PRO A 41 11.62 -4.32 -5.45
N VAL A 42 12.25 -3.53 -4.59
CA VAL A 42 11.95 -3.58 -3.15
C VAL A 42 10.52 -3.08 -2.91
N LEU A 43 9.75 -3.79 -2.09
CA LEU A 43 8.42 -3.40 -1.65
C LEU A 43 8.47 -2.85 -0.22
N PHE A 44 8.23 -1.56 -0.05
CA PHE A 44 8.11 -0.94 1.27
C PHE A 44 6.69 -1.09 1.79
N ILE A 45 6.52 -1.86 2.85
CA ILE A 45 5.22 -2.12 3.47
C ILE A 45 5.05 -1.14 4.64
N LEU A 46 4.03 -0.28 4.57
CA LEU A 46 3.78 0.75 5.57
C LEU A 46 2.35 0.61 6.14
N PRO A 47 2.20 0.15 7.40
CA PRO A 47 0.90 0.12 8.04
C PRO A 47 0.46 1.52 8.46
N ILE A 48 -0.83 1.82 8.34
CA ILE A 48 -1.45 3.03 8.90
C ILE A 48 -2.81 2.75 9.54
N TYR A 49 -2.93 3.14 10.80
CA TYR A 49 -4.13 2.99 11.61
C TYR A 49 -4.11 4.01 12.76
N SER A 50 -5.27 4.26 13.37
CA SER A 50 -5.48 5.38 14.30
C SER A 50 -4.58 5.37 15.55
N SER A 51 -4.11 4.20 16.00
CA SER A 51 -3.22 4.06 17.16
C SER A 51 -1.72 4.20 16.84
N LEU A 52 -1.32 4.39 15.57
CA LEU A 52 0.08 4.63 15.22
C LEU A 52 0.55 6.03 15.64
N PRO A 53 1.81 6.19 16.09
CA PRO A 53 2.39 7.51 16.34
C PRO A 53 2.40 8.39 15.09
N SER A 54 2.23 9.70 15.25
CA SER A 54 2.21 10.67 14.14
C SER A 54 3.46 10.62 13.26
N GLU A 55 4.62 10.32 13.85
CA GLU A 55 5.86 10.13 13.10
C GLU A 55 5.75 8.99 12.08
N MET A 56 5.17 7.86 12.48
CA MET A 56 4.94 6.71 11.60
C MET A 56 3.87 7.01 10.55
N GLN A 57 2.82 7.75 10.92
CA GLN A 57 1.81 8.22 9.97
C GLN A 57 2.39 9.21 8.95
N THR A 58 3.48 9.92 9.27
CA THR A 58 4.07 10.86 8.31
C THR A 58 4.87 10.13 7.23
N ARG A 59 5.43 8.95 7.55
CA ARG A 59 6.24 8.15 6.62
C ARG A 59 5.50 7.68 5.37
N ILE A 60 4.17 7.58 5.41
CA ILE A 60 3.38 7.23 4.24
C ILE A 60 3.36 8.34 3.18
N PHE A 61 3.65 9.59 3.56
CA PHE A 61 3.76 10.71 2.64
C PHE A 61 5.16 10.83 2.01
N ASP A 62 6.16 10.12 2.54
CA ASP A 62 7.48 10.10 1.95
C ASP A 62 7.44 9.43 0.55
N PRO A 63 8.12 10.00 -0.45
CA PRO A 63 8.15 9.41 -1.79
C PRO A 63 8.90 8.07 -1.77
N ALA A 64 8.42 7.12 -2.57
CA ALA A 64 9.12 5.86 -2.76
C ALA A 64 10.51 6.11 -3.41
N GLN A 65 11.53 5.38 -2.96
CA GLN A 65 12.86 5.47 -3.56
C GLN A 65 12.83 4.95 -5.02
N ALA A 66 13.71 5.47 -5.87
CA ALA A 66 13.81 5.05 -7.26
C ALA A 66 14.05 3.54 -7.37
N GLY A 67 13.22 2.84 -8.16
CA GLY A 67 13.30 1.38 -8.31
C GLY A 67 12.67 0.59 -7.14
N SER A 68 11.91 1.24 -6.27
CA SER A 68 11.09 0.59 -5.24
C SER A 68 9.61 0.89 -5.42
N ARG A 69 8.77 0.15 -4.71
CA ARG A 69 7.33 0.37 -4.67
C ARG A 69 6.88 0.48 -3.22
N LYS A 70 5.96 1.39 -2.91
CA LYS A 70 5.33 1.49 -1.59
C LYS A 70 3.99 0.76 -1.58
N CYS A 71 3.72 0.04 -0.50
CA CYS A 71 2.48 -0.67 -0.23
C CYS A 71 1.96 -0.21 1.13
N ILE A 72 0.97 0.66 1.09
CA ILE A 72 0.36 1.26 2.27
C ILE A 72 -0.83 0.41 2.66
N VAL A 73 -0.83 -0.10 3.88
CA VAL A 73 -1.91 -0.94 4.40
C VAL A 73 -2.66 -0.13 5.45
N ALA A 74 -3.87 0.32 5.10
CA ALA A 74 -4.64 1.28 5.86
C ALA A 74 -5.95 0.67 6.38
N THR A 75 -6.48 1.18 7.50
CA THR A 75 -7.88 0.92 7.85
C THR A 75 -8.83 1.85 7.10
N ASN A 76 -10.10 1.46 7.01
CA ASN A 76 -11.21 2.32 6.54
C ASN A 76 -11.32 3.67 7.27
N ILE A 77 -10.78 3.82 8.48
CA ILE A 77 -10.71 5.10 9.19
C ILE A 77 -9.85 6.12 8.41
N ALA A 78 -8.92 5.65 7.59
CA ALA A 78 -8.06 6.48 6.77
C ALA A 78 -8.68 6.87 5.40
N GLU A 79 -9.88 6.36 5.09
CA GLU A 79 -10.57 6.54 3.80
C GLU A 79 -10.96 7.99 3.52
N THR A 80 -11.07 8.85 4.54
CA THR A 80 -11.63 10.21 4.38
C THR A 80 -10.59 11.34 4.35
N SER A 81 -9.27 11.07 4.39
CA SER A 81 -8.29 12.17 4.39
C SER A 81 -6.88 11.88 3.88
N LEU A 82 -6.60 10.68 3.36
CA LEU A 82 -5.28 10.36 2.82
C LEU A 82 -5.15 10.73 1.34
N THR A 83 -4.57 11.89 1.07
CA THR A 83 -4.05 12.26 -0.24
C THR A 83 -2.59 11.84 -0.30
N ILE A 84 -2.33 10.69 -0.93
CA ILE A 84 -0.97 10.19 -1.12
C ILE A 84 -0.69 10.26 -2.60
N ASP A 85 0.31 11.05 -2.96
CA ASP A 85 0.75 11.17 -4.34
C ASP A 85 1.27 9.82 -4.85
N GLU A 86 1.10 9.56 -6.15
CA GLU A 86 1.57 8.35 -6.84
C GLU A 86 0.89 7.02 -6.43
N ILE A 87 -0.31 7.05 -5.81
CA ILE A 87 -1.14 5.83 -5.67
C ILE A 87 -1.81 5.50 -7.01
N PHE A 88 -1.46 4.33 -7.58
CA PHE A 88 -2.06 3.83 -8.82
C PHE A 88 -3.02 2.65 -8.60
N TYR A 89 -2.82 1.91 -7.51
CA TYR A 89 -3.53 0.67 -7.25
C TYR A 89 -4.22 0.76 -5.90
N ILE A 90 -5.56 0.68 -5.90
CA ILE A 90 -6.34 0.62 -4.66
C ILE A 90 -6.99 -0.76 -4.54
N LEU A 91 -6.77 -1.40 -3.40
CA LEU A 91 -7.34 -2.69 -3.05
C LEU A 91 -8.19 -2.54 -1.80
N GLN A 92 -9.35 -3.19 -1.77
CA GLN A 92 -10.24 -3.18 -0.61
C GLN A 92 -10.73 -4.60 -0.32
N ASP A 93 -10.61 -5.02 0.94
CA ASP A 93 -10.91 -6.39 1.37
C ASP A 93 -12.38 -6.79 1.20
N LEU A 94 -13.31 -5.84 1.21
CA LEU A 94 -14.76 -6.09 1.19
C LEU A 94 -15.31 -6.73 -0.10
N SER A 95 -14.50 -7.01 -1.13
CA SER A 95 -15.03 -7.60 -2.38
C SER A 95 -14.07 -8.42 -3.25
N ASN A 96 -12.80 -8.68 -2.87
CA ASN A 96 -11.79 -9.24 -3.80
C ASN A 96 -11.70 -8.48 -5.15
N LYS A 97 -12.19 -7.24 -5.21
CA LYS A 97 -12.20 -6.43 -6.43
C LYS A 97 -10.94 -5.59 -6.46
N LYS A 98 -10.08 -5.84 -7.44
CA LYS A 98 -8.99 -4.93 -7.81
C LYS A 98 -9.61 -3.66 -8.37
N ILE A 99 -9.48 -2.53 -7.67
CA ILE A 99 -9.92 -1.22 -8.16
C ILE A 99 -8.68 -0.51 -8.67
N THR A 100 -8.42 -0.62 -9.97
CA THR A 100 -7.38 0.19 -10.62
C THR A 100 -7.97 1.57 -10.88
N ILE A 101 -7.40 2.62 -10.28
CA ILE A 101 -7.83 3.98 -10.58
C ILE A 101 -7.01 4.49 -11.77
N PRO A 102 -7.64 4.85 -12.90
CA PRO A 102 -6.92 5.52 -13.97
C PRO A 102 -6.43 6.89 -13.50
N LYS A 103 -5.18 7.21 -13.86
CA LYS A 103 -4.41 8.42 -13.48
C LYS A 103 -5.15 9.77 -13.67
N GLN A 104 -6.28 9.79 -14.36
CA GLN A 104 -7.09 10.99 -14.65
C GLN A 104 -8.11 11.39 -13.55
N LEU A 105 -8.35 10.57 -12.53
CA LEU A 105 -9.45 10.82 -11.58
C LEU A 105 -9.09 11.67 -10.35
N TRP A 106 -7.85 12.14 -10.22
CA TRP A 106 -7.40 12.93 -9.04
C TRP A 106 -7.30 14.45 -9.30
N THR A 107 -7.97 14.96 -10.33
CA THR A 107 -8.10 16.42 -10.51
C THR A 107 -9.43 16.88 -9.90
N LEU A 108 -9.46 17.06 -8.58
CA LEU A 108 -10.42 17.93 -7.89
C LEU A 108 -9.68 18.75 -6.83
#